data_AF-A0A929E6S7-F1
#
_entry.id   AF-A0A929E6S7-F1
#
_cell.length_a   1.000
_cell.length_b   1.000
_cell.length_c   1.000
_cell.angle_alpha   90.00
_cell.angle_beta   90.00
_cell.angle_gamma   90.00
#
_symmetry.space_group_name_H-M   'P 1'
#
loop_
_entity.id
_entity.type
_entity.pdbx_description
1 polymer ?
#
loop_
_entity_poly.entity_id
_entity_poly.type
_entity_poly.pdbx_seq_one_letter_code
_entity_poly.pdbx_strand_id
1 'polypeptide(L)'
;SLIRGGGRYNEAIKDGGIILSSAGVATIIIGALSGGWFGGFGLRVPPLAALQVFDPMVQVTTFLLIALIIGLTHVNIGVVINVVDRLKTGQVWKAISGNLWFLFIQPGLFFFLTGHKPLGYIFIVISLLLLFAGHKAMSMFQVTGFMGDILSYARLMALGLCTTGIAMTVNVLAGMLSVGGAIGTIFAVIIFLFGHLFNFVINAMGAFVHGLRLHYVEFFTKFYQSGGTEFKPLEMRFDIVDIK
;
A
#
# COMPACT_ATOMS: atom_id res chain seq x y z
N SER A 1 -9.07 -11.21 21.85
CA SER A 1 -8.97 -12.58 22.43
C SER A 1 -7.94 -13.47 21.74
N LEU A 2 -7.51 -13.18 20.49
CA LEU A 2 -6.44 -13.94 19.79
C LEU A 2 -5.04 -13.86 20.45
N ILE A 3 -4.76 -12.80 21.19
CA ILE A 3 -3.41 -12.52 21.75
C ILE A 3 -3.09 -13.40 22.98
N ARG A 4 -4.12 -13.93 23.69
CA ARG A 4 -3.90 -14.63 24.97
C ARG A 4 -4.02 -16.15 24.93
N GLY A 5 -4.59 -16.74 23.87
CA GLY A 5 -4.84 -18.19 23.80
C GLY A 5 -3.93 -18.97 22.84
N GLY A 6 -3.89 -18.56 21.57
CA GLY A 6 -3.28 -19.36 20.49
C GLY A 6 -1.78 -19.11 20.25
N GLY A 7 -1.21 -18.02 20.77
CA GLY A 7 0.18 -17.63 20.51
C GLY A 7 1.25 -18.33 21.37
N ARG A 8 0.87 -19.30 22.22
CA ARG A 8 1.81 -20.03 23.09
C ARG A 8 2.55 -21.17 22.38
N TYR A 9 2.11 -21.59 21.20
CA TYR A 9 2.61 -22.82 20.56
C TYR A 9 3.15 -22.64 19.13
N ASN A 10 2.93 -21.49 18.46
CA ASN A 10 3.50 -21.25 17.13
C ASN A 10 3.70 -19.74 16.87
N GLU A 11 4.96 -19.33 16.69
CA GLU A 11 5.37 -17.93 16.44
C GLU A 11 4.66 -17.35 15.21
N ALA A 12 4.46 -18.17 14.17
CA ALA A 12 3.78 -17.74 12.94
C ALA A 12 2.31 -17.30 13.17
N ILE A 13 1.59 -17.94 14.10
CA ILE A 13 0.19 -17.59 14.40
C ILE A 13 0.13 -16.29 15.22
N LYS A 14 1.11 -16.07 16.10
CA LYS A 14 1.24 -14.84 16.89
C LYS A 14 1.57 -13.65 15.99
N ASP A 15 2.54 -13.79 15.09
CA ASP A 15 2.96 -12.73 14.18
C ASP A 15 1.86 -12.41 13.15
N GLY A 16 1.23 -13.44 12.58
CA GLY A 16 0.07 -13.27 11.71
C GLY A 16 -1.10 -12.55 12.42
N GLY A 17 -1.34 -12.88 13.70
CA GLY A 17 -2.35 -12.21 14.52
C GLY A 17 -2.05 -10.73 14.78
N ILE A 18 -0.79 -10.39 15.03
CA ILE A 18 -0.37 -8.98 15.23
C ILE A 18 -0.55 -8.19 13.94
N ILE A 19 -0.11 -8.72 12.79
CA ILE A 19 -0.25 -8.08 11.47
C ILE A 19 -1.73 -7.85 11.13
N LEU A 20 -2.57 -8.87 11.35
CA LEU A 20 -4.01 -8.74 11.08
C LEU A 20 -4.66 -7.69 11.98
N SER A 21 -4.27 -7.65 13.27
CA SER A 21 -4.82 -6.68 14.21
C SER A 21 -4.39 -5.24 13.91
N SER A 22 -3.14 -5.01 13.52
CA SER A 22 -2.64 -3.67 13.17
C SER A 22 -3.24 -3.18 11.85
N ALA A 23 -3.35 -4.06 10.85
CA ALA A 23 -4.05 -3.77 9.61
C ALA A 23 -5.52 -3.46 9.86
N GLY A 24 -6.21 -4.23 10.71
CA GLY A 24 -7.60 -3.98 11.08
C GLY A 24 -7.81 -2.62 11.73
N VAL A 25 -6.94 -2.21 12.66
CA VAL A 25 -6.99 -0.87 13.27
C VAL A 25 -6.77 0.22 12.23
N ALA A 26 -5.78 0.07 11.35
CA ALA A 26 -5.52 1.02 10.26
C ALA A 26 -6.73 1.13 9.30
N THR A 27 -7.36 0.01 8.95
CA THR A 27 -8.58 -0.01 8.12
C THR A 27 -9.75 0.69 8.79
N ILE A 28 -9.92 0.55 10.11
CA ILE A 28 -10.97 1.28 10.85
C ILE A 28 -10.71 2.79 10.82
N ILE A 29 -9.46 3.22 11.02
CA ILE A 29 -9.09 4.66 10.99
C ILE A 29 -9.31 5.25 9.59
N ILE A 30 -8.81 4.60 8.54
CA ILE A 30 -8.94 5.07 7.16
C ILE A 30 -10.41 4.98 6.70
N GLY A 31 -11.12 3.93 7.10
CA GLY A 31 -12.56 3.75 6.86
C GLY A 31 -13.40 4.85 7.52
N ALA A 32 -13.04 5.25 8.75
CA ALA A 32 -13.69 6.35 9.45
C ALA A 32 -13.43 7.71 8.77
N LEU A 33 -12.19 7.97 8.33
CA LEU A 33 -11.81 9.21 7.63
C LEU A 33 -12.45 9.35 6.24
N SER A 34 -12.67 8.23 5.55
CA SER A 34 -13.35 8.17 4.25
C SER A 34 -14.88 8.17 4.34
N GLY A 35 -15.44 8.27 5.55
CA GLY A 35 -16.89 8.28 5.77
C GLY A 35 -17.60 6.97 5.43
N GLY A 36 -16.86 5.88 5.27
CA GLY A 36 -17.36 4.57 4.85
C GLY A 36 -18.10 3.78 5.93
N TRP A 37 -18.86 4.42 6.81
CA TRP A 37 -19.69 3.72 7.80
C TRP A 37 -20.81 2.97 7.06
N PHE A 38 -20.64 1.65 6.87
CA PHE A 38 -21.59 0.76 6.20
C PHE A 38 -22.16 1.33 4.88
N GLY A 39 -21.29 1.92 4.04
CA GLY A 39 -21.67 2.48 2.74
C GLY A 39 -22.71 3.60 2.78
N GLY A 40 -22.93 4.26 3.92
CA GLY A 40 -23.91 5.33 4.06
C GLY A 40 -25.34 4.87 4.40
N PHE A 41 -25.52 3.66 4.95
CA PHE A 41 -26.84 3.19 5.37
C PHE A 41 -27.34 3.93 6.62
N GLY A 42 -28.06 5.04 6.39
CA GLY A 42 -29.02 5.65 7.33
C GLY A 42 -28.48 6.24 8.65
N LEU A 43 -27.28 5.88 9.12
CA LEU A 43 -26.61 6.46 10.28
C LEU A 43 -25.84 7.71 9.87
N ARG A 44 -26.54 8.67 9.27
CA ARG A 44 -26.05 10.05 9.14
C ARG A 44 -26.19 10.73 10.51
N VAL A 45 -25.53 10.16 11.53
CA VAL A 45 -25.50 10.79 12.84
C VAL A 45 -24.60 12.03 12.71
N PRO A 46 -25.06 13.21 13.14
CA PRO A 46 -24.33 14.47 12.97
C PRO A 46 -22.84 14.44 13.36
N PRO A 47 -22.40 13.70 14.41
CA PRO A 47 -20.97 13.62 14.74
C PRO A 47 -20.12 12.73 13.81
N LEU A 48 -20.70 11.73 13.13
CA LEU A 48 -19.95 10.85 12.21
C LEU A 48 -19.89 11.43 10.79
N ALA A 49 -20.90 12.21 10.39
CA ALA A 49 -20.89 12.95 9.13
C ALA A 49 -19.85 14.10 9.13
N ALA A 50 -19.50 14.63 10.31
CA ALA A 50 -18.44 15.63 10.48
C ALA A 50 -17.01 15.05 10.38
N LEU A 51 -16.86 13.72 10.48
CA LEU A 51 -15.57 13.02 10.35
C LEU A 51 -15.29 12.54 8.91
N GLN A 52 -16.28 12.66 8.01
CA GLN A 52 -16.16 12.34 6.59
C GLN A 52 -15.40 13.47 5.89
N VAL A 53 -14.07 13.34 5.85
CA VAL A 53 -13.19 14.32 5.18
C VAL A 53 -13.18 14.11 3.66
N PHE A 54 -13.48 12.88 3.19
CA PHE A 54 -13.30 12.52 1.79
C PHE A 54 -14.31 11.47 1.31
N ASP A 55 -15.09 11.79 0.26
CA ASP A 55 -15.88 10.80 -0.48
C ASP A 55 -15.09 10.34 -1.72
N PRO A 56 -14.58 9.10 -1.74
CA PRO A 56 -13.77 8.60 -2.84
C PRO A 56 -14.52 8.52 -4.17
N MET A 57 -15.86 8.49 -4.16
CA MET A 57 -16.66 8.45 -5.39
C MET A 57 -16.83 9.81 -6.06
N VAL A 58 -16.88 10.88 -5.27
CA VAL A 58 -17.04 12.25 -5.81
C VAL A 58 -15.70 12.81 -6.27
N GLN A 59 -14.62 12.48 -5.58
CA GLN A 59 -13.29 13.05 -5.82
C GLN A 59 -12.26 11.99 -6.23
N VAL A 60 -12.60 11.17 -7.22
CA VAL A 60 -11.74 10.08 -7.73
C VAL A 60 -10.31 10.56 -8.02
N THR A 61 -10.16 11.74 -8.64
CA THR A 61 -8.85 12.33 -8.97
C THR A 61 -8.00 12.61 -7.74
N THR A 62 -8.60 13.10 -6.65
CA THR A 62 -7.90 13.35 -5.40
C THR A 62 -7.46 12.05 -4.75
N PHE A 63 -8.27 10.99 -4.85
CA PHE A 63 -7.91 9.67 -4.34
C PHE A 63 -6.74 9.05 -5.10
N LEU A 64 -6.75 9.19 -6.43
CA LEU A 64 -5.62 8.81 -7.29
C LEU A 64 -4.35 9.56 -6.88
N LEU A 65 -4.44 10.87 -6.68
CA LEU A 65 -3.30 11.71 -6.32
C LEU A 65 -2.71 11.30 -4.96
N ILE A 66 -3.54 11.01 -3.97
CA ILE A 66 -3.09 10.48 -2.66
C ILE A 66 -2.39 9.13 -2.84
N ALA A 67 -2.98 8.21 -3.60
CA ALA A 67 -2.37 6.90 -3.87
C ALA A 67 -1.01 7.03 -4.56
N LEU A 68 -0.90 7.98 -5.51
CA LEU A 68 0.33 8.28 -6.22
C LEU A 68 1.41 8.86 -5.30
N ILE A 69 1.04 9.78 -4.40
CA ILE A 69 1.96 10.36 -3.41
C ILE A 69 2.48 9.27 -2.47
N ILE A 70 1.60 8.40 -1.97
CA ILE A 70 2.00 7.26 -1.14
C ILE A 70 2.99 6.37 -1.90
N GLY A 71 2.70 6.08 -3.17
CA GLY A 71 3.60 5.31 -4.03
C GLY A 71 4.95 5.95 -4.23
N LEU A 72 4.97 7.26 -4.50
CA LEU A 72 6.20 8.04 -4.64
C LEU A 72 7.04 7.98 -3.36
N THR A 73 6.43 8.21 -2.20
CA THR A 73 7.11 8.12 -0.90
C THR A 73 7.62 6.71 -0.62
N HIS A 74 6.85 5.67 -0.92
CA HIS A 74 7.26 4.29 -0.69
C HIS A 74 8.44 3.88 -1.57
N VAL A 75 8.40 4.20 -2.87
CA VAL A 75 9.51 3.94 -3.80
C VAL A 75 10.76 4.74 -3.39
N ASN A 76 10.59 5.99 -2.92
CA ASN A 76 11.70 6.80 -2.41
C ASN A 76 12.43 6.14 -1.25
N ILE A 77 11.70 5.58 -0.28
CA ILE A 77 12.30 4.87 0.85
C ILE A 77 13.14 3.69 0.34
N GLY A 78 12.65 2.93 -0.64
CA GLY A 78 13.38 1.81 -1.24
C GLY A 78 14.69 2.26 -1.91
N VAL A 79 14.67 3.39 -2.63
CA VAL A 79 15.87 3.98 -3.24
C VAL A 79 16.86 4.48 -2.18
N VAL A 80 16.39 5.12 -1.12
CA VAL A 80 17.25 5.57 -0.02
C VAL A 80 17.95 4.40 0.65
N ILE A 81 17.23 3.31 0.94
CA ILE A 81 17.81 2.09 1.51
C ILE A 81 18.89 1.52 0.58
N ASN A 82 18.63 1.47 -0.74
CA ASN A 82 19.62 1.01 -1.72
C ASN A 82 20.89 1.86 -1.73
N VAL A 83 20.77 3.19 -1.63
CA VAL A 83 21.90 4.10 -1.58
C VAL A 83 22.69 3.90 -0.28
N VAL A 84 22.00 3.83 0.87
CA VAL A 84 22.63 3.62 2.18
C VAL A 84 23.38 2.29 2.23
N ASP A 85 22.80 1.22 1.70
CA ASP A 85 23.43 -0.09 1.61
C ASP A 85 24.71 -0.07 0.74
N ARG A 86 24.65 0.57 -0.43
CA ARG A 86 25.82 0.73 -1.31
C ARG A 86 26.93 1.60 -0.72
N LEU A 87 26.58 2.56 0.13
CA LEU A 87 27.56 3.36 0.87
C LEU A 87 28.23 2.55 1.98
N LYS A 88 27.47 1.71 2.70
CA LYS A 88 28.00 0.83 3.75
C LYS A 88 28.95 -0.24 3.20
N THR A 89 28.68 -0.75 2.01
CA THR A 89 29.54 -1.74 1.32
C THR A 89 30.77 -1.11 0.64
N GLY A 90 30.98 0.21 0.77
CA GLY A 90 32.12 0.93 0.21
C GLY A 90 32.06 1.20 -1.30
N GLN A 91 30.97 0.83 -1.99
CA GLN A 91 30.81 0.97 -3.44
C GLN A 91 30.21 2.33 -3.83
N VAL A 92 30.88 3.42 -3.44
CA VAL A 92 30.40 4.81 -3.63
C VAL A 92 30.08 5.16 -5.08
N TRP A 93 30.87 4.66 -6.05
CA TRP A 93 30.62 4.91 -7.47
C TRP A 93 29.32 4.29 -7.96
N LYS A 94 28.97 3.09 -7.48
CA LYS A 94 27.70 2.43 -7.79
C LYS A 94 26.53 3.02 -7.03
N ALA A 95 26.75 3.66 -5.88
CA ALA A 95 25.72 4.39 -5.15
C ALA A 95 25.29 5.65 -5.93
N ILE A 96 26.27 6.43 -6.41
CA ILE A 96 26.04 7.68 -7.14
C ILE A 96 25.44 7.42 -8.52
N SER A 97 25.99 6.46 -9.26
CA SER A 97 25.51 6.10 -10.61
C SER A 97 24.30 5.16 -10.61
N GLY A 98 23.83 4.72 -9.45
CA GLY A 98 22.67 3.83 -9.33
C GLY A 98 21.34 4.58 -9.44
N ASN A 99 20.44 4.29 -8.50
CA ASN A 99 19.08 4.83 -8.51
C ASN A 99 18.95 6.25 -7.91
N LEU A 100 20.08 6.89 -7.57
CA LEU A 100 20.11 8.20 -6.92
C LEU A 100 19.48 9.31 -7.78
N TRP A 101 19.54 9.18 -9.11
CA TRP A 101 18.93 10.13 -10.05
C TRP A 101 17.43 10.37 -9.77
N PHE A 102 16.71 9.33 -9.33
CA PHE A 102 15.27 9.37 -9.07
C PHE A 102 14.92 10.22 -7.84
N LEU A 103 15.82 10.33 -6.86
CA LEU A 103 15.61 11.17 -5.68
C LEU A 103 15.77 12.66 -6.01
N PHE A 104 16.64 12.99 -6.99
CA PHE A 104 16.89 14.37 -7.39
C PHE A 104 15.88 14.93 -8.41
N ILE A 105 15.21 14.08 -9.20
CA ILE A 105 14.24 14.57 -10.20
C ILE A 105 12.99 15.18 -9.58
N GLN A 106 12.56 14.67 -8.43
CA GLN A 106 11.35 15.11 -7.73
C GLN A 106 11.45 16.54 -7.17
N PRO A 107 12.47 16.90 -6.36
CA PRO A 107 12.65 18.29 -5.94
C PRO A 107 12.95 19.20 -7.13
N GLY A 108 13.64 18.71 -8.18
CA GLY A 108 13.87 19.47 -9.41
C GLY A 108 12.57 19.89 -10.09
N LEU A 109 11.61 18.96 -10.22
CA LEU A 109 10.28 19.27 -10.77
C LEU A 109 9.48 20.19 -9.84
N PHE A 110 9.54 19.98 -8.53
CA PHE A 110 8.86 20.84 -7.55
C PHE A 110 9.36 22.29 -7.60
N PHE A 111 10.68 22.52 -7.61
CA PHE A 111 11.27 23.85 -7.71
C PHE A 111 11.02 24.52 -9.08
N PHE A 112 10.93 23.71 -10.15
CA PHE A 112 10.56 24.20 -11.47
C PHE A 112 9.11 24.73 -11.49
N LEU A 113 8.17 23.99 -10.89
CA LEU A 113 6.75 24.35 -10.85
C LEU A 113 6.44 25.50 -9.88
N THR A 114 7.21 25.64 -8.79
CA THR A 114 7.02 26.69 -7.77
C THR A 114 7.67 28.03 -8.13
N GLY A 115 8.24 28.16 -9.34
CA GLY A 115 8.80 29.43 -9.83
C GLY A 115 10.28 29.65 -9.52
N HIS A 116 10.91 28.79 -8.73
CA HIS A 116 12.37 28.79 -8.50
C HIS A 116 13.12 28.08 -9.64
N LYS A 117 12.90 28.55 -10.87
CA LYS A 117 13.41 27.99 -12.12
C LYS A 117 14.92 27.67 -12.12
N PRO A 118 15.84 28.56 -11.66
CA PRO A 118 17.27 28.24 -11.74
C PRO A 118 17.64 27.05 -10.87
N LEU A 119 17.05 26.93 -9.69
CA LEU A 119 17.29 25.80 -8.79
C LEU A 119 16.70 24.50 -9.37
N GLY A 120 15.49 24.57 -9.94
CA GLY A 120 14.86 23.44 -10.62
C GLY A 120 15.69 22.87 -11.78
N TYR A 121 16.24 23.75 -12.64
CA TYR A 121 17.10 23.32 -13.74
C TYR A 121 18.37 22.60 -13.25
N ILE A 122 19.02 23.10 -12.20
CA ILE A 122 20.22 22.46 -11.64
C ILE A 122 19.92 21.02 -11.22
N PHE A 123 18.84 20.79 -10.45
CA PHE A 123 18.46 19.46 -9.99
C PHE A 123 18.09 18.51 -11.13
N ILE A 124 17.38 18.99 -12.15
CA ILE A 124 17.02 18.19 -13.33
C ILE A 124 18.27 17.81 -14.13
N VAL A 125 19.20 18.75 -14.35
CA VAL A 125 20.46 18.47 -15.07
C VAL A 125 21.31 17.46 -14.30
N ILE A 126 21.44 17.61 -12.98
CA ILE A 126 22.17 16.64 -12.14
C ILE A 126 21.53 15.26 -12.23
N SER A 127 20.20 15.17 -12.11
CA SER A 127 19.47 13.91 -12.25
C SER A 127 19.73 13.25 -13.60
N LEU A 128 19.66 14.03 -14.69
CA LEU A 128 19.91 13.53 -16.05
C LEU A 128 21.35 13.03 -16.21
N LEU A 129 22.33 13.77 -15.70
CA LEU A 129 23.74 13.37 -15.73
C LEU A 129 23.98 12.07 -14.95
N LEU A 130 23.41 11.92 -13.75
CA LEU A 130 23.54 10.69 -12.95
C LEU A 130 22.90 9.49 -13.65
N LEU A 131 21.75 9.69 -14.29
CA LEU A 131 21.05 8.66 -15.06
C LEU A 131 21.87 8.18 -16.25
N PHE A 132 22.45 9.09 -17.04
CA PHE A 132 23.30 8.71 -18.18
C PHE A 132 24.64 8.12 -17.75
N ALA A 133 25.26 8.65 -16.68
CA ALA A 133 26.53 8.14 -16.16
C ALA A 133 26.42 6.69 -15.67
N GLY A 134 25.28 6.32 -15.09
CA GLY A 134 25.04 4.98 -14.56
C GLY A 134 24.51 3.96 -15.53
N HIS A 135 23.50 4.32 -16.32
CA HIS A 135 22.72 3.35 -17.08
C HIS A 135 22.97 3.43 -18.59
N LYS A 136 23.68 4.46 -19.07
CA LYS A 136 24.04 4.68 -20.48
C LYS A 136 22.83 4.43 -21.40
N ALA A 137 22.85 3.34 -22.19
CA ALA A 137 21.79 2.96 -23.12
C ALA A 137 20.50 2.45 -22.45
N MET A 138 20.56 1.95 -21.22
CA MET A 138 19.39 1.46 -20.47
C MET A 138 18.67 2.55 -19.66
N SER A 139 19.09 3.81 -19.82
CA SER A 139 18.52 4.93 -19.08
C SER A 139 17.01 5.08 -19.30
N MET A 140 16.53 4.91 -20.53
CA MET A 140 15.11 4.98 -20.88
C MET A 140 14.28 3.86 -20.24
N PHE A 141 14.85 2.66 -20.10
CA PHE A 141 14.20 1.54 -19.41
C PHE A 141 14.07 1.82 -17.91
N GLN A 142 15.04 2.51 -17.30
CA GLN A 142 14.93 2.90 -15.89
C GLN A 142 13.82 3.94 -15.68
N VAL A 143 13.71 4.96 -16.54
CA VAL A 143 12.64 5.97 -16.42
C VAL A 143 11.27 5.31 -16.54
N THR A 144 11.08 4.47 -17.55
CA THR A 144 9.80 3.77 -17.77
C THR A 144 9.49 2.77 -16.67
N GLY A 145 10.50 2.08 -16.12
CA GLY A 145 10.34 1.19 -14.96
C GLY A 145 9.85 1.94 -13.73
N PHE A 146 10.53 3.02 -13.33
CA PHE A 146 10.11 3.84 -12.18
C PHE A 146 8.72 4.48 -12.39
N MET A 147 8.39 4.87 -13.61
CA MET A 147 7.04 5.36 -13.93
C MET A 147 5.99 4.25 -13.76
N GLY A 148 6.29 3.02 -14.20
CA GLY A 148 5.43 1.86 -14.00
C GLY A 148 5.25 1.46 -12.53
N ASP A 149 6.29 1.63 -11.71
CA ASP A 149 6.21 1.39 -10.26
C ASP A 149 5.25 2.39 -9.60
N ILE A 150 5.41 3.69 -9.88
CA ILE A 150 4.52 4.73 -9.35
C ILE A 150 3.07 4.50 -9.81
N LEU A 151 2.87 4.23 -11.10
CA LEU A 151 1.54 3.97 -11.67
C LEU A 151 0.90 2.69 -11.11
N SER A 152 1.68 1.72 -10.64
CA SER A 152 1.15 0.51 -10.00
C SER A 152 0.35 0.81 -8.72
N TYR A 153 0.60 1.96 -8.06
CA TYR A 153 -0.16 2.41 -6.90
C TYR A 153 -1.57 2.91 -7.23
N ALA A 154 -1.88 3.19 -8.51
CA ALA A 154 -3.26 3.45 -8.93
C ALA A 154 -4.21 2.30 -8.57
N ARG A 155 -3.66 1.10 -8.33
CA ARG A 155 -4.42 -0.03 -7.81
C ARG A 155 -5.01 0.20 -6.42
N LEU A 156 -4.33 0.92 -5.54
CA LEU A 156 -4.88 1.26 -4.21
C LEU A 156 -6.19 2.05 -4.36
N MET A 157 -6.20 3.00 -5.30
CA MET A 157 -7.40 3.74 -5.64
C MET A 157 -8.49 2.81 -6.19
N ALA A 158 -8.16 1.94 -7.16
CA ALA A 158 -9.12 1.00 -7.75
C ALA A 158 -9.79 0.09 -6.71
N LEU A 159 -9.03 -0.41 -5.73
CA LEU A 159 -9.56 -1.25 -4.65
C LEU A 159 -10.49 -0.47 -3.71
N GLY A 160 -10.11 0.76 -3.35
CA GLY A 160 -10.96 1.63 -2.54
C GLY A 160 -12.28 1.94 -3.26
N LEU A 161 -12.24 2.30 -4.54
CA LEU A 161 -13.44 2.56 -5.34
C LEU A 161 -14.32 1.30 -5.47
N CYS A 162 -13.72 0.13 -5.70
CA CYS A 162 -14.47 -1.13 -5.75
C CYS A 162 -15.24 -1.38 -4.44
N THR A 163 -14.56 -1.16 -3.30
CA THR A 163 -15.16 -1.31 -1.95
C THR A 163 -16.38 -0.42 -1.76
N THR A 164 -16.26 0.87 -2.07
CA THR A 164 -17.35 1.84 -1.91
C THR A 164 -18.45 1.61 -2.93
N GLY A 165 -18.10 1.20 -4.16
CA GLY A 165 -19.05 0.93 -5.23
C GLY A 165 -19.97 -0.25 -4.90
N ILE A 166 -19.40 -1.38 -4.47
CA ILE A 166 -20.18 -2.55 -4.04
C ILE A 166 -21.05 -2.20 -2.83
N ALA A 167 -20.52 -1.49 -1.83
CA ALA A 167 -21.28 -1.07 -0.66
C ALA A 167 -22.49 -0.19 -1.04
N MET A 168 -22.30 0.76 -1.97
CA MET A 168 -23.36 1.60 -2.50
C MET A 168 -24.43 0.76 -3.23
N THR A 169 -24.03 -0.18 -4.10
CA THR A 169 -24.98 -1.05 -4.80
C THR A 169 -25.80 -1.91 -3.82
N VAL A 170 -25.16 -2.49 -2.80
CA VAL A 170 -25.86 -3.26 -1.75
C VAL A 170 -26.86 -2.37 -1.00
N ASN A 171 -26.49 -1.13 -0.69
CA ASN A 171 -27.38 -0.18 -0.02
C ASN A 171 -28.58 0.23 -0.87
N VAL A 172 -28.37 0.49 -2.17
CA VAL A 172 -29.46 0.78 -3.10
C VAL A 172 -30.41 -0.41 -3.23
N LEU A 173 -29.88 -1.63 -3.38
CA LEU A 173 -30.69 -2.85 -3.44
C LEU A 173 -31.50 -3.06 -2.15
N ALA A 174 -30.86 -2.97 -0.99
CA ALA A 174 -31.54 -3.12 0.31
C ALA A 174 -32.62 -2.03 0.51
N GLY A 175 -32.34 -0.79 0.10
CA GLY A 175 -33.30 0.32 0.16
C GLY A 175 -34.51 0.15 -0.77
N MET A 176 -34.31 -0.43 -1.95
CA MET A 176 -35.43 -0.74 -2.86
C MET A 176 -36.31 -1.87 -2.32
N LEU A 177 -35.72 -2.91 -1.71
CA LEU A 177 -36.47 -4.02 -1.14
C LEU A 177 -37.25 -3.64 0.12
N SER A 178 -36.76 -2.70 0.93
CA SER A 178 -37.42 -2.30 2.19
C SER A 178 -38.75 -1.57 1.98
N VAL A 179 -38.99 -1.00 0.78
CA VAL A 179 -40.28 -0.38 0.41
C VAL A 179 -41.38 -1.42 0.16
N GLY A 180 -41.01 -2.69 -0.09
CA GLY A 180 -41.93 -3.79 -0.40
C GLY A 180 -42.70 -4.40 0.79
N GLY A 181 -42.78 -3.70 1.93
CA GLY A 181 -43.47 -4.17 3.14
C GLY A 181 -42.63 -5.14 4.00
N ALA A 182 -43.26 -5.80 4.98
CA ALA A 182 -42.56 -6.60 6.00
C ALA A 182 -41.69 -7.74 5.43
N ILE A 183 -42.16 -8.39 4.35
CA ILE A 183 -41.39 -9.44 3.65
C ILE A 183 -40.17 -8.83 2.94
N GLY A 184 -40.35 -7.67 2.29
CA GLY A 184 -39.26 -6.94 1.63
C GLY A 184 -38.17 -6.50 2.61
N THR A 185 -38.55 -6.07 3.81
CA THR A 185 -37.61 -5.71 4.88
C THR A 185 -36.75 -6.89 5.34
N ILE A 186 -37.32 -8.10 5.45
CA ILE A 186 -36.56 -9.30 5.84
C ILE A 186 -35.48 -9.60 4.79
N PHE A 187 -35.83 -9.58 3.50
CA PHE A 187 -34.86 -9.77 2.42
C PHE A 187 -33.84 -8.64 2.34
N ALA A 188 -34.23 -7.39 2.59
CA ALA A 188 -33.32 -6.25 2.66
C ALA A 188 -32.24 -6.44 3.74
N VAL A 189 -32.62 -6.91 4.93
CA VAL A 189 -31.66 -7.20 6.02
C VAL A 189 -30.68 -8.31 5.63
N ILE A 190 -31.17 -9.38 4.99
CA ILE A 190 -30.32 -10.49 4.53
C ILE A 190 -29.31 -9.99 3.48
N ILE A 191 -29.77 -9.29 2.45
CA ILE A 191 -28.91 -8.74 1.40
C ILE A 191 -27.92 -7.72 1.97
N PHE A 192 -28.36 -6.88 2.91
CA PHE A 192 -27.51 -5.91 3.56
C PHE A 192 -26.36 -6.59 4.32
N LEU A 193 -26.67 -7.56 5.18
CA LEU A 193 -25.68 -8.27 5.98
C LEU A 193 -24.74 -9.09 5.10
N PHE A 194 -25.30 -9.87 4.17
CA PHE A 194 -24.52 -10.72 3.28
C PHE A 194 -23.66 -9.89 2.33
N GLY A 195 -24.22 -8.84 1.74
CA GLY A 195 -23.52 -7.95 0.82
C GLY A 195 -22.35 -7.22 1.47
N HIS A 196 -22.51 -6.72 2.71
CA HIS A 196 -21.41 -6.11 3.45
C HIS A 196 -20.36 -7.11 3.89
N LEU A 197 -20.76 -8.32 4.32
CA LEU A 197 -19.82 -9.39 4.65
C LEU A 197 -18.99 -9.80 3.43
N PHE A 198 -19.65 -9.99 2.29
CA PHE A 198 -19.00 -10.32 1.03
C PHE A 198 -18.04 -9.21 0.57
N ASN A 199 -18.48 -7.96 0.64
CA ASN A 199 -17.65 -6.80 0.35
C ASN A 199 -16.41 -6.75 1.25
N PHE A 200 -16.57 -7.02 2.54
CA PHE A 200 -15.45 -7.06 3.48
C PHE A 200 -14.43 -8.14 3.11
N VAL A 201 -14.88 -9.37 2.83
CA VAL A 201 -13.99 -10.50 2.52
C VAL A 201 -13.17 -10.24 1.25
N ILE A 202 -13.82 -9.84 0.15
CA ILE A 202 -13.13 -9.62 -1.12
C ILE A 202 -12.14 -8.47 -1.02
N ASN A 203 -12.52 -7.37 -0.38
CA ASN A 203 -11.61 -6.22 -0.26
C ASN A 203 -10.46 -6.51 0.70
N ALA A 204 -10.67 -7.27 1.77
CA ALA A 204 -9.59 -7.72 2.64
C ALA A 204 -8.58 -8.60 1.88
N MET A 205 -9.06 -9.59 1.12
CA MET A 205 -8.19 -10.44 0.30
C MET A 205 -7.48 -9.66 -0.81
N GLY A 206 -8.20 -8.79 -1.52
CA GLY A 206 -7.66 -7.95 -2.58
C GLY A 206 -6.59 -6.99 -2.07
N ALA A 207 -6.86 -6.29 -0.97
CA ALA A 207 -5.89 -5.41 -0.32
C ALA A 207 -4.65 -6.16 0.15
N PHE A 208 -4.82 -7.38 0.69
CA PHE A 208 -3.69 -8.21 1.10
C PHE A 208 -2.79 -8.61 -0.08
N VAL A 209 -3.36 -9.21 -1.14
CA VAL A 209 -2.58 -9.67 -2.31
C VAL A 209 -1.89 -8.50 -3.02
N HIS A 210 -2.60 -7.38 -3.18
CA HIS A 210 -2.03 -6.20 -3.81
C HIS A 210 -0.98 -5.52 -2.94
N GLY A 211 -1.18 -5.51 -1.61
CA GLY A 211 -0.19 -5.12 -0.61
C GLY A 211 1.11 -5.92 -0.74
N LEU A 212 1.01 -7.24 -0.87
CA LEU A 212 2.17 -8.12 -1.08
C LEU A 212 2.89 -7.80 -2.39
N ARG A 213 2.16 -7.56 -3.49
CA ARG A 213 2.79 -7.16 -4.76
C ARG A 213 3.59 -5.88 -4.61
N LEU A 214 3.03 -4.86 -3.96
CA LEU A 214 3.70 -3.58 -3.72
C LEU A 214 5.03 -3.80 -2.96
N HIS A 215 5.04 -4.67 -1.94
CA HIS A 215 6.26 -4.97 -1.20
C HIS A 215 7.28 -5.78 -2.02
N TYR A 216 6.85 -6.88 -2.64
CA TYR A 216 7.76 -7.80 -3.32
C TYR A 216 8.31 -7.25 -4.65
N VAL A 217 7.45 -6.62 -5.46
CA VAL A 217 7.80 -6.24 -6.83
C VAL A 217 8.29 -4.81 -6.89
N GLU A 218 7.75 -3.90 -6.09
CA GLU A 218 8.02 -2.46 -6.23
C GLU A 218 8.99 -1.95 -5.17
N PHE A 219 8.95 -2.49 -3.95
CA PHE A 219 9.85 -2.08 -2.86
C PHE A 219 11.12 -2.93 -2.79
N PHE A 220 11.02 -4.26 -2.71
CA PHE A 220 12.18 -5.14 -2.54
C PHE A 220 13.12 -5.14 -3.74
N THR A 221 12.61 -5.02 -4.97
CA THR A 221 13.45 -4.94 -6.16
C THR A 221 14.38 -3.72 -6.18
N LYS A 222 14.11 -2.68 -5.37
CA LYS A 222 14.92 -1.46 -5.34
C LYS A 222 16.20 -1.63 -4.52
N PHE A 223 16.20 -2.46 -3.49
CA PHE A 223 17.35 -2.61 -2.59
C PHE A 223 17.85 -4.05 -2.44
N TYR A 224 17.00 -5.04 -2.63
CA TYR A 224 17.33 -6.44 -2.40
C TYR A 224 18.21 -6.96 -3.54
N GLN A 225 19.40 -7.45 -3.19
CA GLN A 225 20.26 -8.22 -4.09
C GLN A 225 20.11 -9.70 -3.74
N SER A 226 19.62 -10.50 -4.69
CA SER A 226 19.54 -11.95 -4.54
C SER A 226 20.94 -12.56 -4.54
N GLY A 227 21.25 -13.42 -3.55
CA GLY A 227 22.51 -14.17 -3.51
C GLY A 227 23.28 -14.20 -2.18
N GLY A 228 22.70 -13.71 -1.08
CA GLY A 228 23.29 -13.86 0.25
C GLY A 228 23.25 -15.31 0.74
N THR A 229 24.25 -15.73 1.52
CA THR A 229 24.22 -17.02 2.22
C THR A 229 23.30 -16.90 3.44
N GLU A 230 22.40 -17.87 3.61
CA GLU A 230 21.56 -17.95 4.80
C GLU A 230 22.45 -18.07 6.04
N PHE A 231 22.24 -17.18 7.02
CA PHE A 231 22.95 -17.24 8.29
C PHE A 231 22.43 -18.45 9.06
N LYS A 232 23.24 -19.52 9.09
CA LYS A 232 23.00 -20.68 9.94
C LYS A 232 23.75 -20.48 11.25
N PRO A 233 23.07 -20.10 12.35
CA PRO A 233 23.71 -20.05 13.65
C PRO A 233 24.21 -21.44 14.04
N LEU A 234 25.27 -21.48 14.85
CA LEU A 234 25.75 -22.73 15.44
C LEU A 234 24.73 -23.21 16.48
N GLU A 235 23.87 -24.14 16.08
CA GLU A 235 22.92 -24.80 16.97
C GLU A 235 23.53 -26.10 17.54
N MET A 236 23.53 -26.23 18.86
CA MET A 236 23.85 -27.50 19.53
C MET A 236 22.66 -28.46 19.34
N ARG A 237 22.77 -29.38 18.38
CA ARG A 237 21.80 -30.46 18.19
C ARG A 237 22.08 -31.56 19.21
N PHE A 238 21.25 -31.65 20.24
CA PHE A 238 21.25 -32.80 21.15
C PHE A 238 20.49 -33.94 20.46
N ASP A 239 21.22 -34.85 19.81
CA ASP A 239 20.64 -36.12 19.37
C ASP A 239 20.40 -36.99 20.61
N ILE A 240 19.14 -37.11 21.01
CA ILE A 240 18.72 -37.99 22.09
C ILE A 240 18.75 -39.42 21.53
N VAL A 241 19.88 -40.11 21.72
CA VAL A 241 19.98 -41.54 21.39
C VAL A 241 19.21 -42.30 22.46
N ASP A 242 18.06 -42.86 22.07
CA ASP A 242 17.26 -43.74 22.91
C ASP A 242 18.00 -45.08 23.02
N ILE A 243 18.63 -45.33 24.17
CA ILE A 243 19.35 -46.57 24.45
C ILE A 243 18.30 -47.61 24.89
N LYS A 244 18.03 -48.57 24.01
CA LYS A 244 17.17 -49.73 24.25
C LYS A 244 17.70 -50.66 25.34
#